data_AF-A0A0M8SS26-F1
#
_entry.id   AF-A0A0M8SS26-F1
#
_cell.length_a   1.000
_cell.length_b   1.000
_cell.length_c   1.000
_cell.angle_alpha   90.00
_cell.angle_beta   90.00
_cell.angle_gamma   90.00
#
_symmetry.space_group_name_H-M   'P 1'
#
loop_
_entity.id
_entity.type
_entity.pdbx_description
1 polymer ?
#
loop_
_entity_poly.entity_id
_entity_poly.type
_entity_poly.pdbx_seq_one_letter_code
_entity_poly.pdbx_strand_id
1 'polypeptide(L)' 'TLLKVEKGNAAPEELAAITAILLARATTTTDTITRTPRTQAGWRRLERSAGYQAPHSWR' A
#
# COMPACT_ATOMS: atom_id res chain seq x y z
N THR A 1 -7.23 -12.94 -11.17
CA THR A 1 -6.21 -12.12 -10.48
C THR A 1 -4.94 -12.92 -10.44
N LEU A 2 -3.80 -12.37 -10.87
CA LEU A 2 -2.51 -13.09 -10.90
C LEU A 2 -1.51 -12.36 -9.99
N LEU A 3 -0.79 -13.11 -9.14
CA LEU A 3 0.30 -12.62 -8.31
C LEU A 3 1.63 -12.90 -9.03
N LYS A 4 2.55 -11.91 -9.03
CA LYS A 4 3.87 -12.04 -9.65
C LYS A 4 4.96 -11.64 -8.65
N VAL A 5 6.06 -12.39 -8.64
CA VAL A 5 7.27 -12.08 -7.90
C VAL A 5 8.20 -11.26 -8.80
N GLU A 6 8.48 -10.02 -8.41
CA GLU A 6 9.33 -9.12 -9.21
C GLU A 6 10.84 -9.27 -8.90
N LYS A 7 11.18 -9.73 -7.69
CA LYS A 7 12.57 -9.93 -7.24
C LYS A 7 12.65 -11.11 -6.27
N GLY A 8 13.75 -11.85 -6.34
CA GLY A 8 14.00 -13.01 -5.49
C GLY A 8 13.21 -14.25 -5.91
N ASN A 9 13.30 -15.30 -5.11
CA ASN A 9 12.50 -16.51 -5.24
C ASN A 9 11.68 -16.69 -3.97
N ALA A 10 10.38 -16.89 -4.12
CA ALA A 10 9.48 -17.18 -3.01
C ALA A 10 9.23 -18.68 -2.94
N ALA A 11 9.29 -19.24 -1.75
CA ALA A 11 8.94 -20.64 -1.56
C ALA A 11 7.45 -20.86 -1.89
N PRO A 12 7.06 -22.05 -2.36
CA PRO A 12 5.66 -22.39 -2.64
C PRO A 12 4.72 -22.08 -1.46
N GLU A 13 5.19 -22.30 -0.23
CA GLU A 13 4.47 -22.08 1.02
C GLU A 13 4.17 -20.59 1.24
N GLU A 14 5.09 -19.70 0.91
CA GLU A 14 4.92 -18.25 1.04
C GLU A 14 3.87 -17.74 0.04
N LEU A 15 3.92 -18.22 -1.21
CA LEU A 15 2.94 -17.88 -2.23
C LEU A 15 1.53 -18.38 -1.86
N ALA A 16 1.44 -19.60 -1.32
CA ALA A 16 0.18 -20.17 -0.83
C ALA A 16 -0.40 -19.33 0.31
N ALA A 17 0.42 -18.94 1.29
CA ALA A 17 -0.01 -18.12 2.42
C ALA A 17 -0.56 -16.76 1.96
N ILE A 18 0.16 -16.06 1.08
CA ILE A 18 -0.29 -14.76 0.55
C ILE A 18 -1.59 -14.92 -0.24
N THR A 19 -1.69 -15.96 -1.07
CA THR A 19 -2.90 -16.24 -1.86
C THR A 19 -4.10 -16.53 -0.95
N ALA A 20 -3.92 -17.35 0.09
CA ALA A 20 -4.97 -17.65 1.05
C ALA A 20 -5.47 -16.39 1.76
N ILE A 21 -4.57 -15.49 2.18
CA ILE A 21 -4.94 -14.21 2.78
C ILE A 21 -5.71 -13.34 1.79
N LEU A 22 -5.24 -13.23 0.54
CA LEU A 22 -5.92 -12.43 -0.48
C LEU A 22 -7.32 -12.95 -0.78
N LEU A 23 -7.51 -14.26 -0.84
CA LEU A 23 -8.82 -14.88 -1.02
C LEU A 23 -9.73 -14.63 0.19
N ALA A 24 -9.24 -14.84 1.42
CA ALA A 24 -10.00 -14.57 2.64
C ALA A 24 -10.44 -13.10 2.74
N ARG A 25 -9.59 -12.16 2.29
CA ARG A 25 -9.91 -10.73 2.22
C ARG A 25 -10.90 -10.37 1.12
N ALA A 26 -10.80 -11.03 -0.04
CA ALA A 26 -11.75 -10.84 -1.13
C ALA A 26 -13.15 -11.31 -0.73
N THR A 27 -13.24 -12.41 0.01
CA THR A 27 -14.53 -12.94 0.49
C THR A 27 -15.11 -12.16 1.66
N THR A 28 -14.32 -11.38 2.40
CA THR A 28 -14.79 -10.56 3.53
C THR A 28 -15.32 -9.18 3.13
N THR A 29 -15.56 -8.91 1.84
CA THR A 29 -16.16 -7.63 1.41
C THR A 29 -17.69 -7.70 1.47
N THR A 30 -18.28 -7.10 2.51
CA THR A 30 -19.35 -6.07 2.47
C THR A 30 -19.78 -5.79 3.91
N ASP A 31 -18.92 -5.12 4.68
CA ASP A 31 -19.43 -4.19 5.66
C ASP A 31 -18.99 -2.82 5.14
N THR A 32 -19.92 -1.89 5.00
CA THR A 32 -19.64 -0.56 4.47
C THR A 32 -18.77 0.18 5.47
N ILE A 33 -17.47 -0.11 5.48
CA ILE A 33 -16.48 0.69 6.18
C ILE A 33 -16.59 2.06 5.52
N THR A 34 -17.21 3.01 6.22
CA THR A 34 -17.18 4.43 5.90
C THR A 34 -15.73 4.75 5.58
N ARG A 35 -15.43 4.91 4.30
CA ARG A 35 -14.06 4.96 3.81
C ARG A 35 -13.47 6.24 4.38
N THR A 36 -12.82 6.17 5.55
CA THR A 36 -12.07 7.29 6.10
C THR A 36 -11.19 7.77 4.96
N PRO A 37 -11.23 9.07 4.60
CA PRO A 37 -10.40 9.57 3.53
C PRO A 37 -8.98 9.13 3.85
N ARG A 38 -8.45 8.22 3.04
CA ARG A 38 -7.07 7.77 3.20
C ARG A 38 -6.25 9.04 3.20
N THR A 39 -5.37 9.20 4.18
CA THR A 39 -4.29 10.18 4.12
C THR A 39 -3.46 9.77 2.91
N GLN A 40 -3.88 10.20 1.73
CA GLN A 40 -3.10 10.07 0.52
C GLN A 40 -1.79 10.75 0.88
N ALA A 41 -0.68 10.00 0.83
CA ALA A 41 0.63 10.62 0.95
C ALA A 41 0.62 11.78 -0.03
N GLY A 42 0.71 12.99 0.52
CA GLY A 42 0.56 14.23 -0.24
C GLY A 42 1.82 14.43 -1.06
N TRP A 43 2.01 13.57 -2.06
CA TRP A 43 3.07 13.66 -3.06
C TRP A 43 2.85 14.99 -3.78
N ARG A 44 3.35 16.05 -3.15
CA ARG A 44 3.27 17.41 -3.64
C ARG A 44 4.44 17.60 -4.58
N ARG A 45 4.15 18.30 -5.66
CA ARG A 45 5.17 18.86 -6.56
C ARG A 45 6.11 19.72 -5.72
N LEU A 46 7.34 19.24 -5.53
CA LEU A 46 8.37 19.91 -4.72
C LEU A 46 8.68 21.30 -5.27
N GLU A 47 8.55 21.49 -6.59
CA GLU A 47 8.66 22.77 -7.28
C GLU A 47 7.60 23.80 -6.86
N ARG A 48 6.50 23.38 -6.20
CA ARG A 48 5.45 24.25 -5.65
C ARG A 48 5.54 24.44 -4.13
N SER A 49 6.53 23.82 -3.47
CA SER A 49 6.81 24.11 -2.06
C SER A 49 7.51 25.46 -1.97
N ALA A 50 7.09 26.32 -1.03
CA ALA A 50 7.90 27.46 -0.63
C ALA A 50 9.31 26.98 -0.26
N GLY A 51 10.32 27.74 -0.67
CA GLY A 51 11.73 27.39 -0.52
C GLY A 51 12.16 27.08 0.92
N TYR A 52 13.28 26.37 1.03
CA TYR A 52 13.93 25.84 2.25
C TYR A 52 12.99 25.30 3.34
N GLN A 53 12.92 23.96 3.42
CA GLN A 53 12.38 23.26 4.59
C GLN A 53 13.55 23.01 5.55
N ALA A 54 13.30 23.12 6.85
CA ALA A 54 14.33 22.83 7.85
C ALA A 54 14.73 21.33 7.77
N PRO A 55 16.02 20.97 7.94
CA PRO A 55 16.51 19.60 7.77
C PRO A 55 15.86 18.56 8.69
N HIS A 56 15.21 19.02 9.75
CA HIS A 56 14.58 18.21 10.78
C HIS A 56 13.05 18.12 10.63
N SER A 57 12.45 18.67 9.56
CA SER A 57 11.02 18.51 9.34
C SER A 57 10.74 17.20 8.60
N TRP A 58 10.01 16.28 9.23
CA TRP A 58 9.41 15.14 8.53
C TRP A 58 7.97 15.51 8.19
N ARG A 59 7.84 16.12 7.02
CA ARG A 59 6.58 16.45 6.36
C ARG A 59 6.52 15.75 5.02
#